data_AF-A0A2W1AQN1-F1
#
_entry.id   AF-A0A2W1AQN1-F1
#
_cell.length_a   1.000
_cell.length_b   1.000
_cell.length_c   1.000
_cell.angle_alpha   90.00
_cell.angle_beta   90.00
_cell.angle_gamma   90.00
#
_symmetry.space_group_name_H-M   'P 1'
#
loop_
_entity.id
_entity.type
_entity.pdbx_description
1 polymer ?
#
loop_
_entity_poly.entity_id
_entity_poly.type
_entity_poly.pdbx_seq_one_letter_code
_entity_poly.pdbx_strand_id
1 'polypeptide(L)'
;MPMIKIKKGSDMISAIEAVKAINDVRNSEVTVAAMASDAGYKGAYSFEDLETLVSELPYLMKQNGPMFVSIKVIHTEHAGEPFIGSTKNAMGKLSKSISGD
;
A
#
# COMPACT_ATOMS: atom_id res chain seq x y z
N MET A 1 10.86 30.11 -47.56
CA MET A 1 11.09 29.15 -46.45
C MET A 1 9.91 29.24 -45.50
N PRO A 2 9.17 28.15 -45.23
CA PRO A 2 8.10 28.22 -44.23
C PRO A 2 8.71 28.10 -42.83
N MET A 3 8.36 29.05 -41.96
CA MET A 3 8.84 29.16 -40.59
C MET A 3 7.81 28.51 -39.66
N ILE A 4 8.19 27.43 -38.99
CA ILE A 4 7.34 26.74 -38.01
C ILE A 4 7.16 27.65 -36.79
N LYS A 5 5.93 28.12 -36.54
CA LYS A 5 5.59 28.87 -35.33
C LYS A 5 5.25 27.88 -34.21
N ILE A 6 6.19 27.68 -33.29
CA ILE A 6 5.95 26.89 -32.09
C ILE A 6 5.03 27.72 -31.17
N LYS A 7 3.83 27.19 -30.88
CA LYS A 7 2.84 27.85 -30.04
C LYS A 7 3.36 27.83 -28.59
N LYS A 8 3.96 28.93 -28.17
CA LYS A 8 4.51 29.14 -26.81
C LYS A 8 3.38 28.96 -25.79
N GLY A 9 3.22 27.75 -25.27
CA GLY A 9 2.22 27.41 -24.26
C GLY A 9 1.57 26.03 -24.37
N SER A 10 1.77 25.28 -25.47
CA SER A 10 1.13 23.95 -25.62
C SER A 10 2.04 22.75 -25.27
N ASP A 11 3.37 22.93 -25.28
CA ASP A 11 4.32 21.84 -24.97
C ASP A 11 4.79 21.83 -23.50
N MET A 12 4.32 22.79 -22.69
CA MET A 12 4.52 22.74 -21.25
C MET A 12 3.38 21.94 -20.65
N ILE A 13 3.52 20.61 -20.62
CA ILE A 13 2.83 19.83 -19.58
C ILE A 13 3.16 20.58 -18.28
N SER A 14 2.13 21.05 -17.58
CA SER A 14 2.32 21.91 -16.42
C SER A 14 3.30 21.19 -15.48
N ALA A 15 4.32 21.86 -14.94
CA ALA A 15 5.32 21.17 -14.10
C ALA A 15 4.66 20.38 -12.97
N ILE A 16 3.50 20.85 -12.50
CA ILE A 16 2.61 20.17 -11.55
C ILE A 16 2.00 18.90 -12.13
N GLU A 17 1.51 18.91 -13.37
CA GLU A 17 0.98 17.70 -14.05
C GLU A 17 2.08 16.68 -14.33
N ALA A 18 3.28 17.12 -14.72
CA ALA A 18 4.42 16.23 -14.89
C ALA A 18 4.81 15.58 -13.56
N VAL A 19 4.87 16.36 -12.48
CA VAL A 19 5.10 15.83 -11.12
C VAL A 19 3.99 14.87 -10.70
N LYS A 20 2.72 15.18 -11.02
CA LYS A 20 1.57 14.32 -10.71
C LYS A 20 1.62 13.01 -11.50
N ALA A 21 1.95 13.04 -12.78
CA ALA A 21 2.12 11.84 -13.62
C ALA A 21 3.30 10.98 -13.14
N ILE A 22 4.43 11.60 -12.73
CA ILE A 22 5.55 10.89 -12.13
C ILE A 22 5.13 10.27 -10.77
N ASN A 23 4.32 10.97 -9.97
CA ASN A 23 3.83 10.43 -8.70
C ASN A 23 2.80 9.31 -8.87
N ASP A 24 1.95 9.39 -9.91
CA ASP A 24 1.01 8.33 -10.28
C ASP A 24 1.76 7.07 -10.71
N VAL A 25 2.83 7.21 -11.51
CA VAL A 25 3.70 6.09 -11.89
C VAL A 25 4.46 5.54 -10.68
N ARG A 26 4.86 6.41 -9.74
CA ARG A 26 5.46 6.05 -8.45
C ARG A 26 4.44 5.63 -7.39
N ASN A 27 3.18 5.37 -7.75
CA ASN A 27 2.20 4.88 -6.79
C ASN A 27 2.82 3.71 -6.00
N SER A 28 2.83 3.83 -4.67
CA SER A 28 3.60 2.94 -3.79
C SER A 28 3.21 1.48 -3.99
N GLU A 29 1.97 1.21 -4.39
CA GLU A 29 1.49 -0.13 -4.71
C GLU A 29 2.28 -0.81 -5.83
N VAL A 30 2.57 -0.09 -6.93
CA VAL A 30 3.32 -0.63 -8.08
C VAL A 30 4.75 -0.97 -7.66
N THR A 31 5.34 -0.13 -6.81
CA THR A 31 6.72 -0.33 -6.36
C THR A 31 6.84 -1.51 -5.41
N VAL A 32 5.94 -1.64 -4.44
CA VAL A 32 6.03 -2.69 -3.42
C VAL A 32 5.59 -4.06 -3.97
N ALA A 33 4.64 -4.11 -4.90
CA ALA A 33 4.28 -5.35 -5.59
C ALA A 33 5.43 -5.91 -6.43
N ALA A 34 6.17 -5.04 -7.14
CA ALA A 34 7.37 -5.44 -7.87
C ALA A 34 8.46 -5.98 -6.92
N MET A 35 8.69 -5.32 -5.79
CA MET A 35 9.63 -5.79 -4.77
C MET A 35 9.24 -7.16 -4.20
N ALA A 36 7.95 -7.41 -3.98
CA ALA A 36 7.47 -8.71 -3.51
C ALA A 36 7.77 -9.83 -4.53
N SER A 37 7.55 -9.58 -5.82
CA SER A 37 7.90 -10.53 -6.87
C SER A 37 9.40 -10.87 -6.84
N ASP A 38 10.27 -9.85 -6.80
CA ASP A 38 11.72 -10.03 -6.77
C ASP A 38 12.21 -10.73 -5.49
N ALA A 39 11.51 -10.56 -4.37
CA ALA A 39 11.81 -11.22 -3.10
C ALA A 39 11.32 -12.69 -3.03
N GLY A 40 10.71 -13.21 -4.10
CA GLY A 40 10.27 -14.60 -4.19
C GLY A 40 8.86 -14.86 -3.65
N TYR A 41 8.03 -13.82 -3.47
CA TYR A 41 6.62 -14.02 -3.21
C TYR A 41 5.91 -14.58 -4.45
N LYS A 42 4.98 -15.52 -4.22
CA LYS A 42 4.20 -16.18 -5.27
C LYS A 42 3.12 -15.28 -5.89
N GLY A 43 2.73 -14.23 -5.19
CA GLY A 43 1.80 -13.23 -5.69
C GLY A 43 1.73 -12.03 -4.75
N ALA A 44 1.29 -10.91 -5.32
CA ALA A 44 1.12 -9.64 -4.62
C ALA A 44 -0.31 -9.13 -4.86
N TYR A 45 -0.99 -8.73 -3.79
CA TYR A 45 -2.34 -8.19 -3.81
C TYR A 45 -2.36 -6.86 -3.07
N SER A 46 -3.14 -5.91 -3.55
CA SER A 46 -3.35 -4.64 -2.86
C SER A 46 -4.83 -4.39 -2.64
N PHE A 47 -5.17 -3.90 -1.45
CA PHE A 47 -6.53 -3.60 -1.05
C PHE A 47 -6.61 -2.15 -0.55
N GLU A 48 -7.51 -1.40 -1.18
CA GLU A 48 -7.79 0.00 -0.85
C GLU A 48 -8.79 0.13 0.30
N ASP A 49 -9.61 -0.89 0.52
CA ASP A 49 -10.67 -0.91 1.52
C ASP A 49 -10.74 -2.28 2.24
N LEU A 50 -11.37 -2.26 3.41
CA LEU A 50 -11.49 -3.45 4.27
C LEU A 50 -12.54 -4.45 3.79
N GLU A 51 -13.57 -4.00 3.06
CA GLU A 51 -14.63 -4.90 2.59
C GLU A 51 -14.09 -5.87 1.55
N THR A 52 -13.37 -5.33 0.55
CA THR A 52 -12.70 -6.11 -0.48
C THR A 52 -11.67 -7.05 0.15
N LEU A 53 -10.87 -6.59 1.12
CA LEU A 53 -9.91 -7.42 1.82
C LEU A 53 -10.59 -8.62 2.49
N VAL A 54 -11.66 -8.41 3.28
CA VAL A 54 -12.34 -9.47 4.02
C VAL A 54 -12.98 -10.50 3.07
N SER A 55 -13.49 -10.05 1.92
CA SER A 55 -14.08 -10.93 0.91
C SER A 55 -13.05 -11.85 0.22
N GLU A 56 -11.85 -11.33 -0.04
CA GLU A 56 -10.80 -12.04 -0.79
C GLU A 56 -9.83 -12.81 0.12
N LEU A 57 -9.71 -12.43 1.40
CA LEU A 57 -8.82 -13.08 2.36
C LEU A 57 -8.97 -14.62 2.40
N PRO A 58 -10.19 -15.20 2.45
CA PRO A 58 -10.35 -16.66 2.49
C PRO A 58 -9.80 -17.36 1.26
N TYR A 59 -9.81 -16.70 0.10
CA TYR A 59 -9.21 -17.20 -1.12
C TYR A 59 -7.69 -17.08 -1.09
N LEU A 60 -7.16 -15.93 -0.63
CA LEU A 60 -5.72 -15.71 -0.49
C LEU A 60 -5.07 -16.70 0.49
N MET A 61 -5.74 -17.00 1.59
CA MET A 61 -5.26 -17.96 2.60
C MET A 61 -5.17 -19.40 2.08
N LYS A 62 -5.82 -19.72 0.95
CA LYS A 62 -5.72 -21.03 0.28
C LYS A 62 -4.62 -21.07 -0.78
N GLN A 63 -3.96 -19.95 -1.07
CA GLN A 63 -2.88 -19.90 -2.05
C GLN A 63 -1.63 -20.59 -1.51
N ASN A 64 -0.93 -21.30 -2.40
CA ASN A 64 0.26 -22.05 -2.03
C ASN A 64 1.53 -21.21 -2.16
N GLY A 65 2.15 -20.91 -1.03
CA GLY A 65 3.43 -20.21 -0.93
C GLY A 65 3.30 -18.80 -0.34
N PRO A 66 4.40 -18.05 -0.23
CA PRO A 66 4.39 -16.72 0.38
C PRO A 66 3.61 -15.74 -0.49
N MET A 67 2.58 -15.11 0.08
CA MET A 67 1.75 -14.09 -0.58
C MET A 67 2.02 -12.74 0.07
N PHE A 68 2.23 -11.72 -0.75
CA PHE A 68 2.34 -10.34 -0.30
C PHE A 68 0.98 -9.65 -0.35
N VAL A 69 0.62 -8.95 0.72
CA VAL A 69 -0.65 -8.23 0.82
C VAL A 69 -0.38 -6.80 1.30
N SER A 70 -0.70 -5.83 0.46
CA SER A 70 -0.70 -4.40 0.77
C SER A 70 -2.09 -3.96 1.18
N ILE A 71 -2.18 -3.18 2.27
CA ILE A 71 -3.45 -2.64 2.77
C ILE A 71 -3.25 -1.15 3.00
N LYS A 72 -4.10 -0.34 2.38
CA LYS A 72 -4.13 1.09 2.64
C LYS A 72 -4.76 1.38 3.98
N VAL A 73 -4.00 2.01 4.88
CA VAL A 73 -4.48 2.42 6.21
C VAL A 73 -4.59 3.93 6.26
N ILE A 74 -5.82 4.44 6.32
CA ILE A 74 -6.08 5.86 6.54
C ILE A 74 -5.91 6.15 8.03
N HIS A 75 -4.86 6.87 8.38
CA HIS A 75 -4.69 7.38 9.73
C HIS A 75 -5.50 8.67 9.87
N THR A 76 -6.44 8.71 10.81
CA THR A 76 -7.04 9.98 11.21
C THR A 76 -5.96 10.84 11.87
N GLU A 77 -6.07 12.16 11.72
CA GLU A 77 -5.01 13.15 12.04
C GLU A 77 -4.57 13.14 13.52
N HIS A 78 -5.31 12.43 14.36
CA HIS A 78 -4.95 12.10 15.72
C HIS A 78 -4.41 10.67 15.77
N ALA A 79 -3.10 10.52 15.55
CA ALA A 79 -2.42 9.36 16.13
C ALA A 79 -2.74 9.42 17.63
N GLY A 80 -3.44 8.40 18.15
CA GLY A 80 -3.77 8.34 19.58
C GLY A 80 -2.51 8.47 20.44
N GLU A 81 -2.68 8.62 21.76
CA GLU A 81 -1.51 8.70 22.65
C GLU A 81 -0.53 7.55 22.35
N PRO A 82 0.78 7.84 22.24
CA PRO A 82 1.78 6.79 22.05
C PRO A 82 1.53 5.70 23.07
N PHE A 83 1.38 4.45 22.61
CA PHE A 83 1.22 3.33 23.52
C PHE A 83 2.54 3.12 24.28
N ILE A 84 2.65 3.76 25.44
CA ILE A 84 3.75 3.58 26.39
C ILE A 84 3.39 2.37 27.26
N GLY A 85 3.48 1.19 26.67
CA GLY A 85 3.23 -0.08 27.34
C GLY A 85 4.15 -1.17 26.80
N SER A 86 4.41 -2.20 27.60
CA SER A 86 5.16 -3.37 27.13
C SER A 86 4.27 -4.23 26.24
N THR A 87 4.54 -4.23 24.93
CA THR A 87 3.89 -5.12 23.94
C THR A 87 3.95 -6.58 24.39
N LYS A 88 5.06 -7.00 25.03
CA LYS A 88 5.22 -8.35 25.60
C LYS A 88 4.18 -8.64 26.69
N ASN A 89 3.91 -7.68 27.58
CA ASN A 89 2.94 -7.86 28.67
C ASN A 89 1.51 -7.88 28.15
N ALA A 90 1.19 -7.02 27.18
CA ALA A 90 -0.12 -7.01 26.52
C ALA A 90 -0.38 -8.33 25.79
N MET A 91 0.60 -8.81 25.02
CA MET A 91 0.49 -10.06 24.28
C MET A 91 0.44 -11.28 25.22
N GLY A 92 1.16 -11.25 26.33
CA GLY A 92 1.10 -12.30 27.36
C GLY A 92 -0.26 -12.38 28.05
N LYS A 93 -0.91 -11.24 28.32
CA LYS A 93 -2.30 -11.22 28.84
C LYS A 93 -3.29 -11.73 27.81
N LEU A 94 -3.15 -11.30 26.55
CA LEU A 94 -4.00 -11.75 25.46
C LEU A 94 -3.90 -13.28 25.32
N SER A 95 -2.68 -13.80 25.16
CA SER A 95 -2.39 -15.23 25.05
C SER A 95 -3.04 -16.07 26.14
N LYS A 96 -2.97 -15.63 27.42
CA LYS A 96 -3.66 -16.30 28.53
C LYS A 96 -5.18 -16.30 28.35
N SER A 97 -5.76 -15.15 28.02
CA SER A 97 -7.21 -15.02 27.83
C SER A 97 -7.76 -15.84 26.66
N ILE A 98 -6.97 -16.10 25.60
CA ILE A 98 -7.39 -16.95 24.48
C ILE A 98 -7.12 -18.43 24.73
N SER A 99 -6.19 -18.76 25.63
CA SER A 99 -5.82 -20.15 25.92
C SER A 99 -6.75 -20.83 26.93
N GLY A 100 -7.66 -20.08 27.57
CA GLY A 100 -8.73 -20.65 28.40
C GLY A 100 -8.29 -21.16 29.78
N ASP A 101 -7.16 -20.67 30.31
CA ASP A 101 -6.73 -20.88 31.71
C ASP A 101 -7.07 -19.66 32.58
#